data_AF-J2XFC1-F1
#
_entry.id   AF-J2XFC1-F1
#
_cell.length_a   1.000
_cell.length_b   1.000
_cell.length_c   1.000
_cell.angle_alpha   90.00
_cell.angle_beta   90.00
_cell.angle_gamma   90.00
#
_symmetry.space_group_name_H-M   'P 1'
#
loop_
_entity.id
_entity.type
_entity.pdbx_description
1 polymer ?
#
loop_
_entity_poly.entity_id
_entity_poly.type
_entity_poly.pdbx_seq_one_letter_code
_entity_poly.pdbx_strand_id
1 'polypeptide(L)' 'MYQQPEPLPKPIQQALNQIAHSRALLYQAACRDKIRKEIDELLASGMSHQEAIEALRTNPPTIDPIY' A
#
# COMPACT_ATOMS: atom_id res chain seq x y z
N MET A 1 34.89 -10.37 15.30
CA MET A 1 33.81 -10.12 16.28
C MET A 1 32.85 -9.12 15.65
N TYR A 2 31.60 -9.50 15.39
CA TYR A 2 30.60 -8.55 14.90
C TYR A 2 30.22 -7.63 16.06
N GLN A 3 30.59 -6.35 15.98
CA GLN A 3 30.06 -5.35 16.89
C GLN A 3 28.55 -5.23 16.62
N GLN A 4 27.73 -5.46 17.64
CA GLN A 4 26.31 -5.11 17.55
C GLN A 4 26.22 -3.59 17.35
N PRO A 5 25.43 -3.11 16.38
CA PRO A 5 25.25 -1.69 16.18
C PRO A 5 24.69 -1.06 17.45
N GLU A 6 25.28 0.04 17.90
CA GLU A 6 24.74 0.78 19.04
C GLU A 6 23.28 1.17 18.76
N PRO A 7 22.40 1.08 19.76
CA PRO A 7 20.98 1.41 19.57
C PRO A 7 20.84 2.89 19.21
N LEU A 8 19.97 3.17 18.24
CA LEU A 8 19.69 4.54 17.81
C LEU A 8 19.21 5.39 19.00
N PRO A 9 19.62 6.66 19.08
CA PRO A 9 19.04 7.61 20.03
C PRO A 9 17.52 7.61 19.94
N LYS A 10 16.84 7.60 21.09
CA LYS A 10 15.37 7.52 21.18
C LYS A 10 14.64 8.54 20.28
N PRO A 11 15.07 9.81 20.16
CA PRO A 11 14.42 10.76 19.25
C PRO A 11 14.50 10.34 17.77
N ILE A 12 15.65 9.76 17.36
CA ILE A 12 15.85 9.28 15.99
C ILE A 12 14.97 8.06 15.73
N GLN A 13 14.92 7.11 16.66
CA GLN A 13 14.04 5.95 16.55
C GLN A 13 12.56 6.36 16.45
N GLN A 14 12.12 7.34 17.24
CA GLN A 14 10.76 7.87 17.18
C GLN A 14 10.46 8.53 15.82
N ALA A 15 11.38 9.34 15.30
CA ALA A 15 11.23 9.97 14.00
C ALA A 15 11.15 8.92 12.86
N LEU A 16 12.00 7.88 12.90
CA LEU A 16 11.95 6.79 11.91
C LEU A 16 10.63 6.04 11.96
N ASN A 17 10.11 5.75 13.17
CA ASN A 17 8.81 5.09 13.32
C ASN A 17 7.66 5.95 12.78
N GLN A 18 7.69 7.27 13.01
CA GLN A 18 6.71 8.19 12.46
C GLN A 18 6.77 8.22 10.93
N ILE A 19 7.96 8.29 10.35
CA ILE A 19 8.16 8.25 8.89
C ILE A 19 7.63 6.94 8.32
N ALA A 20 7.98 5.80 8.92
CA ALA A 20 7.51 4.49 8.48
C ALA A 20 5.97 4.39 8.54
N HIS A 21 5.37 4.90 9.62
CA HIS A 21 3.92 4.93 9.77
C HIS A 21 3.25 5.81 8.71
N SER A 22 3.74 7.04 8.50
CA SER A 22 3.22 7.93 7.47
C SER A 22 3.34 7.34 6.07
N ARG A 23 4.47 6.70 5.75
CA ARG A 23 4.66 5.99 4.47
C ARG A 23 3.66 4.85 4.29
N ALA A 24 3.42 4.06 5.34
CA ALA A 24 2.43 2.99 5.30
C ALA A 24 1.01 3.52 5.04
N LEU A 25 0.63 4.65 5.68
CA LEU A 25 -0.67 5.29 5.44
C LEU A 25 -0.80 5.81 4.01
N LEU A 26 0.24 6.44 3.47
CA LEU A 26 0.25 6.91 2.08
C LEU A 26 0.11 5.74 1.09
N TYR A 27 0.84 4.65 1.33
CA TYR A 27 0.73 3.44 0.53
C TYR A 27 -0.69 2.86 0.56
N GLN A 28 -1.31 2.76 1.75
CA GLN A 28 -2.70 2.29 1.88
C GLN A 28 -3.69 3.18 1.14
N ALA A 29 -3.50 4.51 1.21
CA ALA A 29 -4.34 5.45 0.49
C ALA A 29 -4.22 5.27 -1.02
N ALA A 30 -3.00 5.15 -1.54
CA ALA A 30 -2.74 4.90 -2.94
C ALA A 30 -3.36 3.57 -3.41
N CYS A 31 -3.23 2.49 -2.62
CA CYS A 31 -3.82 1.19 -2.94
C CYS A 31 -5.34 1.27 -3.09
N ARG A 32 -6.00 1.96 -2.15
CA ARG A 32 -7.46 2.18 -2.22
C ARG A 32 -7.84 2.95 -3.48
N ASP A 33 -7.09 3.99 -3.83
CA ASP A 33 -7.38 4.79 -5.01
C ASP A 33 -7.19 3.99 -6.31
N LYS A 34 -6.17 3.11 -6.35
CA LYS A 34 -5.96 2.20 -7.48
C LYS A 34 -7.09 1.18 -7.61
N ILE A 35 -7.51 0.56 -6.50
CA ILE A 35 -8.66 -0.36 -6.48
C ILE A 35 -9.91 0.36 -6.99
N ARG A 36 -10.16 1.60 -6.53
CA ARG A 36 -11.31 2.38 -6.96
C ARG A 36 -11.31 2.62 -8.48
N LYS A 37 -10.17 3.04 -9.04
CA LYS A 37 -10.03 3.25 -10.49
C LYS A 37 -10.29 1.97 -11.28
N GLU A 38 -9.73 0.86 -10.83
CA GLU A 38 -9.93 -0.44 -11.47
C GLU A 38 -11.40 -0.87 -11.43
N ILE A 39 -12.11 -0.66 -10.31
CA ILE A 39 -13.56 -0.89 -10.24
C ILE A 39 -14.29 -0.02 -11.26
N ASP A 40 -14.00 1.27 -11.31
CA ASP A 40 -14.65 2.22 -12.22
C ASP A 40 -14.42 1.81 -13.69
N GLU A 41 -13.21 1.36 -14.05
CA GLU A 41 -12.86 0.86 -15.39
C GLU A 41 -13.59 -0.45 -15.74
N LEU A 42 -13.63 -1.42 -14.82
CA LEU A 42 -14.34 -2.68 -15.03
C LEU A 42 -15.85 -2.45 -15.21
N LEU A 43 -16.46 -1.59 -14.38
CA LEU A 43 -17.87 -1.23 -14.53
C LEU A 43 -18.13 -0.48 -15.84
N ALA A 44 -17.25 0.44 -16.25
CA ALA A 44 -17.37 1.14 -17.52
C ALA A 44 -17.25 0.21 -18.73
N SER A 45 -16.51 -0.90 -18.60
CA SER A 45 -16.44 -1.96 -19.62
C SER A 45 -17.72 -2.82 -19.74
N GLY A 46 -18.72 -2.58 -18.88
CA GLY A 46 -19.99 -3.28 -18.87
C GLY A 46 -20.05 -4.49 -17.92
N MET A 47 -19.02 -4.72 -17.10
CA MET A 47 -19.07 -5.76 -16.08
C MET A 47 -20.08 -5.40 -14.99
N SER A 48 -20.74 -6.43 -14.45
CA SER A 48 -21.50 -6.29 -13.22
C SER A 48 -20.56 -6.07 -12.03
N HIS A 49 -21.11 -5.53 -10.94
CA HIS A 49 -20.35 -5.31 -9.71
C HIS A 49 -19.74 -6.61 -9.15
N GLN A 50 -20.42 -7.74 -9.32
CA GLN A 50 -19.96 -9.03 -8.81
C GLN A 50 -18.77 -9.56 -9.63
N GLU A 51 -18.81 -9.41 -10.96
CA GLU A 51 -17.70 -9.76 -11.85
C GLU A 51 -16.47 -8.88 -11.58
N ALA A 52 -16.67 -7.57 -11.41
CA ALA A 52 -15.58 -6.66 -11.09
C ALA A 52 -14.88 -7.00 -9.76
N ILE A 53 -15.65 -7.35 -8.72
CA ILE A 53 -15.10 -7.81 -7.43
C ILE A 53 -14.31 -9.10 -7.60
N GLU A 54 -14.81 -10.06 -8.39
CA GLU A 54 -14.12 -11.34 -8.60
C GLU A 54 -12.83 -11.18 -9.41
N ALA A 55 -12.82 -10.27 -10.39
CA ALA A 55 -11.63 -9.90 -11.14
C ALA A 55 -10.53 -9.33 -10.22
N LEU A 56 -10.90 -8.44 -9.30
CA LEU A 56 -9.97 -7.85 -8.33
C LEU A 56 -9.45 -8.84 -7.29
N ARG A 57 -10.23 -9.85 -6.92
CA ARG A 57 -9.76 -10.93 -6.04
C ARG A 57 -8.73 -11.81 -6.73
N THR A 58 -8.96 -12.10 -8.01
CA THR A 58 -8.08 -12.94 -8.82
C THR A 58 -6.77 -12.22 -9.14
N ASN A 59 -6.85 -10.91 -9.43
CA ASN A 59 -5.70 -10.09 -9.75
C ASN A 59 -5.75 -8.76 -9.00
N PRO A 60 -5.35 -8.74 -7.71
CA PRO A 60 -5.39 -7.52 -6.92
C PRO A 60 -4.42 -6.48 -7.50
N PRO A 61 -4.85 -5.23 -7.71
CA PRO A 61 -3.99 -4.18 -8.22
C PRO A 61 -3.02 -3.75 -7.11
N THR A 62 -1.92 -4.47 -6.97
CA THR A 62 -0.85 -4.13 -6.02
C THR A 62 -0.15 -2.87 -6.48
N ILE A 63 0.26 -2.03 -5.53
CA ILE A 63 1.19 -0.94 -5.78
C ILE A 63 2.57 -1.46 -5.44
N ASP A 64 3.54 -1.24 -6.32
CA ASP A 64 4.93 -1.57 -6.01
C ASP A 64 5.39 -0.64 -4.86
N PRO A 65 5.83 -1.18 -3.71
CA PRO A 65 6.27 -0.38 -2.58
C PRO A 65 7.60 0.36 -2.83
N ILE A 66 8.27 0.18 -3.98
CA ILE A 66 9.58 0.77 -4.31
C ILE A 66 9.47 2.22 -4.88
N TYR A 67 8.43 2.99 -4.50
CA TYR A 67 8.34 4.42 -4.81
C TYR A 67 8.74 5.32 -3.62
#